data_AF-A0A5C9BFR8-F1
#
_entry.id   AF-A0A5C9BFR8-F1
#
_cell.length_a   1.000
_cell.length_b   1.000
_cell.length_c   1.000
_cell.angle_alpha   90.00
_cell.angle_beta   90.00
_cell.angle_gamma   90.00
#
_symmetry.space_group_name_H-M   'P 1'
#
loop_
_entity.id
_entity.type
_entity.pdbx_description
1 polymer ?
#
loop_
_entity_poly.entity_id
_entity_poly.type
_entity_poly.pdbx_seq_one_letter_code
_entity_poly.pdbx_strand_id
1 'polypeptide(L)'
;MIEQEWLECADPTPMLEFLRGKASERKLRLFACACCRRIWRLLSDEGSHKAVEAVEADADRKVLDTDPFRLALKAVADTTVELADAAGTIIVTRPGVARNTRGAQQAVLGCSLIDSWEAAFHAADRVRAVKGNIALETVPENLLEERRAYYNGKADAPVNLEQIEAIYESGTATEGRYQSDLVRDIFGNPFRPLTVNSAWLMPTVVSLATAIYDDRAFDRLPILADALEDAGCTNADILNHCRQPGDHVRGCWVLTMILDKPALP
;
A
#
# COMPACT_ATOMS: atom_id res chain seq x y z
N MET A 1 18.29 10.89 2.29
CA MET A 1 17.06 11.57 2.73
C MET A 1 17.24 12.05 4.16
N ILE A 2 16.90 13.31 4.45
CA ILE A 2 16.84 13.89 5.79
C ILE A 2 15.39 13.97 6.31
N GLU A 3 15.20 14.37 7.58
CA GLU A 3 13.87 14.42 8.21
C GLU A 3 12.89 15.33 7.46
N GLN A 4 13.31 16.54 7.08
CA GLN A 4 12.44 17.45 6.33
C GLN A 4 12.00 16.87 4.98
N GLU A 5 12.95 16.28 4.23
CA GLU A 5 12.67 15.61 2.97
C GLU A 5 11.66 14.47 3.16
N TRP A 6 11.75 13.69 4.24
CA TRP A 6 10.77 12.64 4.56
C TRP A 6 9.37 13.19 4.82
N LEU A 7 9.25 14.28 5.57
CA LEU A 7 7.96 14.88 5.91
C LEU A 7 7.28 15.52 4.70
N GLU A 8 8.04 16.09 3.78
CA GLU A 8 7.52 16.81 2.60
C GLU A 8 7.43 15.93 1.33
N CYS A 9 8.02 14.73 1.31
CA CYS A 9 8.08 13.89 0.12
C CYS A 9 6.69 13.50 -0.43
N ALA A 10 6.44 13.79 -1.71
CA ALA A 10 5.21 13.41 -2.40
C ALA A 10 5.37 12.17 -3.30
N ASP A 11 6.53 11.53 -3.26
CA ASP A 11 6.85 10.34 -4.05
C ASP A 11 7.33 9.21 -3.13
N PRO A 12 6.64 8.05 -3.09
CA PRO A 12 7.04 6.93 -2.23
C PRO A 12 8.34 6.27 -2.69
N THR A 13 8.76 6.42 -3.96
CA THR A 13 9.97 5.77 -4.50
C THR A 13 11.24 6.09 -3.69
N PRO A 14 11.65 7.36 -3.51
CA PRO A 14 12.82 7.70 -2.69
C PRO A 14 12.63 7.33 -1.20
N MET A 15 11.39 7.33 -0.70
CA MET A 15 11.10 6.92 0.68
C MET A 15 11.35 5.42 0.88
N LEU A 16 10.90 4.58 -0.06
CA LEU A 16 11.11 3.13 -0.03
C LEU A 16 12.58 2.77 -0.24
N GLU A 17 13.30 3.47 -1.13
CA GLU A 17 14.75 3.28 -1.28
C GLU A 17 15.50 3.61 0.02
N PHE A 18 15.10 4.67 0.72
CA PHE A 18 15.68 4.99 2.03
C PHE A 18 15.42 3.90 3.08
N LEU A 19 14.24 3.25 3.05
CA LEU A 19 13.85 2.17 3.96
C LEU A 19 14.51 0.82 3.63
N ARG A 20 15.15 0.69 2.47
CA ARG A 20 15.80 -0.56 2.03
C ARG A 20 16.83 -1.02 3.06
N GLY A 21 16.67 -2.25 3.53
CA GLY A 21 17.52 -2.84 4.58
C GLY A 21 17.32 -2.27 6.00
N LYS A 22 16.37 -1.35 6.21
CA LYS A 22 16.07 -0.75 7.53
C LYS A 22 14.69 -1.10 8.06
N ALA A 23 13.75 -1.39 7.18
CA ALA A 23 12.39 -1.75 7.54
C ALA A 23 12.24 -3.26 7.80
N SER A 24 11.36 -3.61 8.75
CA SER A 24 10.95 -5.00 8.96
C SER A 24 10.14 -5.53 7.76
N GLU A 25 10.26 -6.82 7.48
CA GLU A 25 9.44 -7.52 6.48
C GLU A 25 7.93 -7.29 6.69
N ARG A 26 7.44 -7.37 7.93
CA ARG A 26 6.04 -7.11 8.29
C ARG A 26 5.53 -5.78 7.73
N LYS A 27 6.21 -4.67 8.06
CA LYS A 27 5.83 -3.32 7.60
C LYS A 27 5.84 -3.19 6.07
N LEU A 28 6.83 -3.79 5.40
CA LEU A 28 6.90 -3.76 3.94
C LEU A 28 5.74 -4.52 3.29
N ARG A 29 5.39 -5.70 3.82
CA ARG A 29 4.24 -6.49 3.33
C ARG A 29 2.90 -5.76 3.57
N LEU A 30 2.72 -5.14 4.74
CA LEU A 30 1.52 -4.36 5.04
C LEU A 30 1.41 -3.12 4.14
N PHE A 31 2.52 -2.45 3.83
CA PHE A 31 2.53 -1.34 2.87
C PHE A 31 2.16 -1.80 1.45
N ALA A 32 2.68 -2.94 1.00
CA ALA A 32 2.30 -3.52 -0.29
C ALA A 32 0.79 -3.79 -0.36
N CYS A 33 0.23 -4.41 0.69
CA CYS A 33 -1.20 -4.67 0.80
C CYS A 33 -2.03 -3.39 0.84
N ALA A 34 -1.59 -2.36 1.57
CA ALA A 34 -2.24 -1.06 1.62
C ALA A 34 -2.31 -0.41 0.22
N CYS A 35 -1.25 -0.52 -0.58
CA CYS A 35 -1.26 -0.10 -1.98
C CYS A 35 -2.33 -0.85 -2.79
N CYS A 36 -2.40 -2.19 -2.68
CA CYS A 36 -3.44 -2.98 -3.36
C CYS A 36 -4.86 -2.62 -2.91
N ARG A 37 -5.08 -2.32 -1.63
CA ARG A 37 -6.38 -1.88 -1.10
C ARG A 37 -6.87 -0.58 -1.77
N ARG A 38 -5.98 0.29 -2.26
CA ARG A 38 -6.35 1.51 -3.00
C ARG A 38 -6.97 1.27 -4.37
N ILE A 39 -6.83 0.06 -4.90
CA ILE A 39 -7.45 -0.38 -6.15
C ILE A 39 -8.40 -1.58 -5.91
N TRP A 40 -8.87 -1.78 -4.68
CA TRP A 40 -9.71 -2.93 -4.29
C TRP A 40 -10.91 -3.18 -5.21
N ARG A 41 -11.56 -2.11 -5.69
CA ARG A 41 -12.71 -2.20 -6.61
C ARG A 41 -12.35 -2.71 -8.02
N LEU A 42 -11.08 -2.62 -8.41
CA LEU A 42 -10.57 -3.13 -9.69
C LEU A 42 -10.09 -4.57 -9.58
N LEU A 43 -9.88 -5.08 -8.37
CA LEU A 43 -9.67 -6.48 -8.08
C LEU A 43 -11.04 -7.17 -8.12
N SER A 44 -11.50 -7.54 -9.32
CA SER A 44 -12.84 -8.09 -9.51
C SER A 44 -12.95 -9.59 -9.20
N ASP A 45 -11.82 -10.28 -9.11
CA ASP A 45 -11.78 -11.71 -8.77
C ASP A 45 -11.56 -11.95 -7.27
N GLU A 46 -12.30 -12.91 -6.74
CA GLU A 46 -12.25 -13.31 -5.32
C GLU A 46 -10.85 -13.81 -4.91
N GLY A 47 -10.07 -14.35 -5.87
CA GLY A 47 -8.71 -14.81 -5.66
C GLY A 47 -7.76 -13.67 -5.26
N SER A 48 -7.83 -12.53 -5.96
CA SER A 48 -7.02 -11.35 -5.68
C SER A 48 -7.30 -10.76 -4.30
N HIS A 49 -8.56 -10.69 -3.89
CA HIS A 49 -8.92 -10.25 -2.53
C HIS A 49 -8.35 -11.19 -1.47
N LYS A 50 -8.55 -12.50 -1.63
CA LYS A 50 -8.02 -13.52 -0.72
C LYS A 50 -6.50 -13.50 -0.65
N ALA A 51 -5.80 -13.23 -1.76
CA ALA A 51 -4.35 -13.13 -1.78
C ALA A 51 -3.86 -11.96 -0.92
N VAL A 52 -4.43 -10.76 -1.09
CA VAL A 52 -4.07 -9.59 -0.26
C VAL A 52 -4.37 -9.86 1.22
N GLU A 53 -5.53 -10.43 1.53
CA GLU A 53 -5.90 -10.78 2.92
C GLU A 53 -4.97 -11.83 3.53
N ALA A 54 -4.54 -12.82 2.75
CA ALA A 54 -3.60 -13.84 3.20
C ALA A 54 -2.20 -13.26 3.46
N VAL A 55 -1.73 -12.30 2.65
CA VAL A 55 -0.46 -11.60 2.89
C VAL A 55 -0.56 -10.71 4.13
N GLU A 56 -1.67 -10.00 4.33
CA GLU A 56 -1.93 -9.23 5.55
C GLU A 56 -1.91 -10.13 6.79
N ALA A 57 -2.56 -11.29 6.72
CA ALA A 57 -2.58 -12.27 7.82
C ALA A 57 -1.20 -12.87 8.09
N ASP A 58 -0.40 -13.17 7.05
CA ASP A 58 0.97 -13.66 7.19
C ASP A 58 1.87 -12.63 7.87
N ALA A 59 1.76 -11.36 7.43
CA ALA A 59 2.55 -10.27 7.99
C ALA A 59 2.34 -10.11 9.51
N ASP A 60 1.15 -10.46 10.01
CA ASP A 60 0.79 -10.39 11.42
C ASP A 60 1.07 -11.66 12.23
N ARG A 61 1.57 -12.73 11.60
CA ARG A 61 1.96 -13.94 12.34
C ARG A 61 3.20 -13.66 13.20
N LYS A 62 3.07 -13.92 14.50
CA LYS A 62 4.14 -13.77 15.49
C LYS A 62 5.25 -14.83 15.39
N VAL A 63 5.07 -15.87 14.57
CA VAL A 63 6.04 -16.96 14.35
C VAL A 63 6.38 -17.03 12.87
N LEU A 64 7.67 -16.82 12.55
CA LEU A 64 8.27 -17.07 11.25
C LEU A 64 8.41 -18.58 11.06
N ASP A 65 7.39 -19.24 10.51
CA ASP A 65 7.59 -20.54 9.87
C ASP A 65 7.54 -20.34 8.35
N THR A 66 8.72 -20.24 7.75
CA THR A 66 8.93 -19.57 6.46
C THR A 66 8.63 -20.41 5.22
N ASP A 67 8.35 -21.71 5.30
CA ASP A 67 8.49 -22.56 4.10
C ASP A 67 7.17 -22.93 3.38
N PRO A 68 6.13 -23.48 4.02
CA PRO A 68 4.99 -24.04 3.27
C PRO A 68 3.92 -23.02 2.84
N PHE A 69 3.64 -22.01 3.66
CA PHE A 69 2.56 -21.05 3.41
C PHE A 69 2.92 -20.03 2.32
N ARG A 70 4.17 -19.58 2.29
CA ARG A 70 4.68 -18.66 1.26
C ARG A 70 4.75 -19.34 -0.12
N LEU A 71 5.10 -20.63 -0.16
CA LEU A 71 5.00 -21.43 -1.39
C LEU A 71 3.54 -21.58 -1.86
N ALA A 72 2.58 -21.77 -0.95
CA ALA A 72 1.16 -21.85 -1.30
C ALA A 72 0.61 -20.50 -1.80
N LEU A 73 0.99 -19.38 -1.18
CA LEU A 73 0.65 -18.02 -1.64
C LEU A 73 1.29 -17.70 -2.99
N LYS A 74 2.55 -18.09 -3.18
CA LYS A 74 3.25 -17.99 -4.46
C LYS A 74 2.57 -18.85 -5.53
N ALA A 75 2.13 -20.06 -5.22
CA ALA A 75 1.40 -20.91 -6.16
C ALA A 75 0.02 -20.34 -6.54
N VAL A 76 -0.69 -19.72 -5.59
CA VAL A 76 -1.94 -18.99 -5.88
C VAL A 76 -1.66 -17.78 -6.77
N ALA A 77 -0.60 -17.02 -6.48
CA ALA A 77 -0.12 -15.94 -7.33
C ALA A 77 0.25 -16.45 -8.74
N ASP A 78 1.08 -17.47 -8.87
CA ASP A 78 1.51 -18.05 -10.15
C ASP A 78 0.31 -18.56 -10.97
N THR A 79 -0.69 -19.17 -10.31
CA THR A 79 -1.95 -19.58 -10.97
C THR A 79 -2.76 -18.38 -11.48
N THR A 80 -2.78 -17.26 -10.74
CA THR A 80 -3.43 -16.03 -11.21
C THR A 80 -2.68 -15.37 -12.37
N VAL A 81 -1.34 -15.47 -12.43
CA VAL A 81 -0.54 -15.04 -13.61
C VAL A 81 -0.89 -15.88 -14.82
N GLU A 82 -0.84 -17.20 -14.68
CA GLU A 82 -1.11 -18.13 -15.79
C GLU A 82 -2.54 -17.97 -16.30
N LEU A 83 -3.52 -17.74 -15.42
CA LEU A 83 -4.89 -17.42 -15.82
C LEU A 83 -5.00 -16.05 -16.50
N ALA A 84 -4.26 -15.03 -16.07
CA ALA A 84 -4.26 -13.71 -16.70
C ALA A 84 -3.58 -13.72 -18.09
N ASP A 85 -2.51 -14.49 -18.26
CA ASP A 85 -1.83 -14.66 -19.54
C ASP A 85 -2.59 -15.62 -20.48
N ALA A 86 -3.25 -16.67 -19.96
CA ALA A 86 -4.15 -17.54 -20.72
C ALA A 86 -5.48 -16.86 -21.08
N ALA A 87 -5.93 -15.89 -20.28
CA ALA A 87 -7.07 -15.03 -20.55
C ALA A 87 -6.77 -13.91 -21.58
N GLY A 88 -5.73 -14.06 -22.40
CA GLY A 88 -5.67 -13.47 -23.75
C GLY A 88 -6.89 -13.81 -24.65
N THR A 89 -7.89 -14.51 -24.10
CA THR A 89 -9.14 -14.92 -24.73
C THR A 89 -10.28 -13.97 -24.34
N ILE A 90 -10.57 -13.03 -25.25
CA ILE A 90 -11.88 -12.41 -25.56
C ILE A 90 -12.86 -12.35 -24.37
N ILE A 91 -12.71 -11.35 -23.50
CA ILE A 91 -13.87 -10.71 -22.89
C ILE A 91 -14.04 -9.38 -23.61
N VAL A 92 -15.17 -9.22 -24.31
CA VAL A 92 -15.55 -7.96 -24.99
C VAL A 92 -15.80 -6.89 -23.91
N THR A 93 -14.74 -6.33 -23.36
CA THR A 93 -14.75 -5.19 -22.44
C THR A 93 -13.93 -4.07 -23.05
N ARG A 94 -14.27 -2.83 -22.72
CA ARG A 94 -13.55 -1.63 -23.19
C ARG A 94 -12.04 -1.80 -22.96
N PRO A 95 -11.17 -1.50 -23.93
CA PRO A 95 -9.70 -1.64 -23.80
C PRO A 95 -9.08 -0.95 -22.57
N GLY A 96 -9.73 0.08 -22.01
CA GLY A 96 -9.33 0.68 -20.73
C GLY A 96 -9.49 -0.25 -19.51
N VAL A 97 -10.58 -1.02 -19.45
CA VAL A 97 -10.90 -1.92 -18.33
C VAL A 97 -9.89 -3.06 -18.25
N ALA A 98 -9.59 -3.72 -19.37
CA ALA A 98 -8.62 -4.82 -19.41
C ALA A 98 -7.20 -4.40 -18.97
N ARG A 99 -6.78 -3.17 -19.31
CA ARG A 99 -5.48 -2.61 -18.88
C ARG A 99 -5.41 -2.44 -17.36
N ASN A 100 -6.47 -1.93 -16.76
CA ASN A 100 -6.54 -1.69 -15.33
C ASN A 100 -6.61 -3.00 -14.54
N THR A 101 -7.33 -4.02 -15.05
CA THR A 101 -7.36 -5.36 -14.44
C THR A 101 -5.99 -6.03 -14.44
N ARG A 102 -5.24 -5.99 -15.56
CA ARG A 102 -3.88 -6.58 -15.62
C ARG A 102 -2.90 -5.88 -14.67
N GLY A 103 -2.92 -4.56 -14.63
CA GLY A 103 -2.09 -3.79 -13.69
C GLY A 103 -2.43 -4.07 -12.23
N ALA A 104 -3.72 -4.27 -11.93
CA ALA A 104 -4.18 -4.61 -10.59
C ALA A 104 -3.71 -6.00 -10.15
N GLN A 105 -3.80 -7.00 -11.03
CA GLN A 105 -3.26 -8.35 -10.78
C GLN A 105 -1.75 -8.32 -10.56
N GLN A 106 -0.99 -7.57 -11.38
CA GLN A 106 0.45 -7.40 -11.18
C GLN A 106 0.83 -6.78 -9.84
N ALA A 107 0.01 -5.87 -9.30
CA ALA A 107 0.23 -5.34 -7.95
C ALA A 107 0.06 -6.42 -6.88
N VAL A 108 -1.00 -7.24 -6.97
CA VAL A 108 -1.25 -8.35 -6.03
C VAL A 108 -0.15 -9.41 -6.08
N LEU A 109 0.34 -9.71 -7.28
CA LEU A 109 1.47 -10.62 -7.48
C LEU A 109 2.76 -10.10 -6.83
N GLY A 110 3.02 -8.80 -6.99
CA GLY A 110 4.13 -8.12 -6.33
C GLY A 110 4.11 -8.32 -4.81
N CYS A 111 2.94 -8.19 -4.17
CA CYS A 111 2.80 -8.38 -2.72
C CYS A 111 3.23 -9.77 -2.21
N SER A 112 3.20 -10.79 -3.09
CA SER A 112 3.56 -12.18 -2.78
C SER A 112 5.03 -12.49 -3.05
N LEU A 113 5.86 -11.51 -3.44
CA LEU A 113 7.28 -11.73 -3.66
C LEU A 113 8.00 -12.18 -2.36
N ILE A 114 9.06 -12.97 -2.57
CA ILE A 114 9.91 -13.50 -1.50
C ILE A 114 10.61 -12.34 -0.79
N ASP A 115 11.21 -11.43 -1.56
CA ASP A 115 11.80 -10.21 -1.03
C ASP A 115 10.71 -9.18 -0.71
N SER A 116 10.61 -8.83 0.57
CA SER A 116 9.57 -7.92 1.06
C SER A 116 9.74 -6.48 0.58
N TRP A 117 10.96 -6.03 0.28
CA TRP A 117 11.20 -4.69 -0.26
C TRP A 117 10.78 -4.62 -1.72
N GLU A 118 11.14 -5.63 -2.53
CA GLU A 118 10.68 -5.75 -3.90
C GLU A 118 9.15 -5.83 -3.97
N ALA A 119 8.53 -6.55 -3.02
CA ALA A 119 7.07 -6.61 -2.91
C ALA A 119 6.44 -5.22 -2.71
N ALA A 120 6.94 -4.47 -1.75
CA ALA A 120 6.50 -3.10 -1.46
C ALA A 120 6.70 -2.16 -2.66
N PHE A 121 7.89 -2.19 -3.26
CA PHE A 121 8.22 -1.34 -4.40
C PHE A 121 7.35 -1.64 -5.62
N HIS A 122 7.21 -2.92 -5.98
CA HIS A 122 6.41 -3.33 -7.13
C HIS A 122 4.93 -3.03 -6.95
N ALA A 123 4.35 -3.29 -5.77
CA ALA A 123 2.96 -2.98 -5.50
C ALA A 123 2.68 -1.48 -5.62
N ALA A 124 3.52 -0.64 -5.00
CA ALA A 124 3.41 0.82 -5.09
C ALA A 124 3.49 1.31 -6.54
N ASP A 125 4.50 0.86 -7.28
CA ASP A 125 4.71 1.26 -8.67
C ASP A 125 3.54 0.86 -9.58
N ARG A 126 3.08 -0.39 -9.49
CA ARG A 126 1.97 -0.89 -10.30
C ARG A 126 0.67 -0.17 -9.98
N VAL A 127 0.40 0.12 -8.70
CA VAL A 127 -0.79 0.86 -8.30
C VAL A 127 -0.74 2.30 -8.83
N ARG A 128 0.42 2.98 -8.78
CA ARG A 128 0.58 4.31 -9.41
C ARG A 128 0.30 4.25 -10.91
N ALA A 129 0.85 3.26 -11.60
CA ALA A 129 0.61 3.08 -13.05
C ALA A 129 -0.88 2.84 -13.35
N VAL A 130 -1.59 2.05 -12.54
CA VAL A 130 -3.05 1.86 -12.65
C VAL A 130 -3.78 3.19 -12.49
N LYS A 131 -3.41 4.03 -11.51
CA LYS A 131 -4.03 5.34 -11.30
C LYS A 131 -3.75 6.32 -12.44
N GLY A 132 -2.54 6.29 -13.02
CA GLY A 132 -2.22 7.00 -14.25
C GLY A 132 -3.11 6.57 -15.42
N ASN A 133 -3.32 5.26 -15.58
CA ASN A 133 -4.21 4.73 -16.62
C ASN A 133 -5.69 5.10 -16.40
N ILE A 134 -6.17 5.16 -15.16
CA ILE A 134 -7.52 5.65 -14.85
C ILE A 134 -7.67 7.12 -15.23
N ALA A 135 -6.67 7.96 -14.98
CA ALA A 135 -6.71 9.37 -15.39
C ALA A 135 -6.86 9.52 -16.92
N LEU A 136 -6.25 8.61 -17.68
CA LEU A 136 -6.36 8.52 -19.13
C LEU A 136 -7.76 8.09 -19.64
N GLU A 137 -8.67 7.61 -18.79
CA GLU A 137 -10.04 7.28 -19.23
C GLU A 137 -10.83 8.51 -19.72
N THR A 138 -10.34 9.72 -19.40
CA THR A 138 -10.86 10.99 -19.90
C THR A 138 -10.40 11.31 -21.33
N VAL A 139 -9.39 10.60 -21.84
CA VAL A 139 -8.78 10.82 -23.16
C VAL A 139 -9.49 9.97 -24.23
N PRO A 140 -9.80 10.53 -25.42
CA PRO A 140 -10.36 9.78 -26.54
C PRO A 140 -9.52 8.54 -26.93
N GLU A 141 -10.17 7.40 -27.19
CA GLU A 141 -9.47 6.13 -27.42
C GLU A 141 -8.55 6.15 -28.65
N ASN A 142 -8.88 6.90 -29.70
CA ASN A 142 -8.02 7.05 -30.88
C ASN A 142 -6.66 7.68 -30.54
N LEU A 143 -6.64 8.66 -29.62
CA LEU A 143 -5.40 9.27 -29.16
C LEU A 143 -4.59 8.30 -28.28
N LEU A 144 -5.27 7.44 -27.52
CA LEU A 144 -4.62 6.37 -26.76
C LEU A 144 -4.04 5.28 -27.69
N GLU A 145 -4.68 5.00 -28.83
CA GLU A 145 -4.14 4.12 -29.87
C GLU A 145 -2.86 4.68 -30.49
N GLU A 146 -2.86 5.95 -30.86
CA GLU A 146 -1.68 6.64 -31.37
C GLU A 146 -0.53 6.62 -30.36
N ARG A 147 -0.82 6.96 -29.09
CA ARG A 147 0.15 6.85 -27.98
C ARG A 147 0.74 5.44 -27.87
N ARG A 148 -0.10 4.40 -27.94
CA ARG A 148 0.37 3.00 -27.88
C ARG A 148 1.22 2.64 -29.11
N ALA A 149 0.85 3.11 -30.30
CA ALA A 149 1.64 2.86 -31.50
C ALA A 149 3.03 3.50 -31.38
N TYR A 150 3.12 4.73 -30.87
CA TYR A 150 4.38 5.41 -30.58
C TYR A 150 5.29 4.62 -29.63
N TYR A 151 4.81 4.25 -28.44
CA TYR A 151 5.62 3.50 -27.46
C TYR A 151 6.00 2.09 -27.92
N ASN A 152 5.25 1.49 -28.85
CA ASN A 152 5.60 0.23 -29.49
C ASN A 152 6.57 0.39 -30.67
N GLY A 153 7.05 1.61 -30.96
CA GLY A 153 7.92 1.91 -32.10
C GLY A 153 7.24 1.74 -33.46
N LYS A 154 5.90 1.79 -33.51
CA LYS A 154 5.08 1.57 -34.71
C LYS A 154 4.59 2.86 -35.36
N ALA A 155 4.77 4.01 -34.71
CA ALA A 155 4.36 5.31 -35.21
C ALA A 155 5.29 6.40 -34.67
N ASP A 156 5.29 7.56 -35.32
CA ASP A 156 5.87 8.77 -34.78
C ASP A 156 5.08 9.28 -33.57
N ALA A 157 5.68 10.21 -32.81
CA ALA A 157 5.03 10.80 -31.65
C ALA A 157 3.74 11.54 -32.06
N PRO A 158 2.59 11.26 -31.41
CA PRO A 158 1.36 11.99 -31.70
C PRO A 158 1.48 13.44 -31.25
N VAL A 159 0.77 14.34 -31.94
CA VAL A 159 0.77 15.79 -31.63
C VAL A 159 0.35 16.06 -30.18
N ASN A 160 -0.57 15.25 -29.65
CA ASN A 160 -1.11 15.40 -28.30
C ASN A 160 -0.30 14.62 -27.23
N LEU A 161 0.86 14.04 -27.56
CA LEU A 161 1.61 13.17 -26.64
C LEU A 161 1.89 13.86 -25.31
N GLU A 162 2.37 15.10 -25.33
CA GLU A 162 2.69 15.87 -24.12
C GLU A 162 1.46 16.06 -23.21
N GLN A 163 0.31 16.41 -23.79
CA GLN A 163 -0.93 16.57 -23.03
C GLN A 163 -1.40 15.23 -22.43
N ILE A 164 -1.24 14.14 -23.16
CA ILE A 164 -1.63 12.80 -22.70
C ILE A 164 -0.71 12.33 -21.57
N GLU A 165 0.61 12.54 -21.69
CA GLU A 165 1.55 12.23 -20.61
C GLU A 165 1.29 13.09 -19.37
N ALA A 166 0.97 14.37 -19.52
CA ALA A 166 0.62 15.22 -18.38
C ALA A 166 -0.63 14.70 -17.61
N ILE A 167 -1.63 14.16 -18.32
CA ILE A 167 -2.80 13.53 -17.68
C ILE A 167 -2.39 12.26 -16.94
N TYR A 168 -1.58 11.41 -17.56
CA TYR A 168 -1.07 10.18 -16.95
C TYR A 168 -0.25 10.49 -15.69
N GLU A 169 0.71 11.41 -15.79
CA GLU A 169 1.59 11.86 -14.71
C GLU A 169 0.81 12.51 -13.56
N SER A 170 -0.25 13.27 -13.85
CA SER A 170 -1.12 13.80 -12.81
C SER A 170 -1.79 12.68 -11.99
N GLY A 171 -2.23 11.61 -12.66
CA GLY A 171 -2.79 10.43 -12.01
C GLY A 171 -1.77 9.68 -11.15
N THR A 172 -0.56 9.47 -11.68
CA THR A 172 0.52 8.80 -10.93
C THR A 172 1.01 9.63 -9.74
N ALA A 173 1.16 10.95 -9.91
CA ALA A 173 1.60 11.87 -8.86
C ALA A 173 0.56 12.03 -7.74
N THR A 174 -0.73 12.02 -8.10
CA THR A 174 -1.81 12.01 -7.10
C THR A 174 -1.76 10.75 -6.24
N GLU A 175 -1.58 9.59 -6.86
CA GLU A 175 -1.39 8.34 -6.12
C GLU A 175 -0.09 8.34 -5.32
N GLY A 176 0.99 8.90 -5.85
CA GLY A 176 2.26 9.06 -5.16
C GLY A 176 2.11 9.76 -3.81
N ARG A 177 1.39 10.89 -3.77
CA ARG A 177 1.10 11.61 -2.52
C ARG A 177 0.41 10.71 -1.48
N TYR A 178 -0.64 10.01 -1.90
CA TYR A 178 -1.36 9.09 -1.02
C TYR A 178 -0.47 7.94 -0.52
N GLN A 179 0.36 7.37 -1.39
CA GLN A 179 1.27 6.30 -0.99
C GLN A 179 2.36 6.81 -0.05
N SER A 180 2.86 8.03 -0.22
CA SER A 180 3.77 8.67 0.74
C SER A 180 3.11 8.83 2.12
N ASP A 181 1.82 9.16 2.17
CA ASP A 181 1.08 9.20 3.44
C ASP A 181 0.93 7.81 4.06
N LEU A 182 0.68 6.77 3.26
CA LEU A 182 0.71 5.37 3.73
C LEU A 182 2.09 4.96 4.26
N VAL A 183 3.17 5.41 3.61
CA VAL A 183 4.53 5.17 4.13
C VAL A 183 4.67 5.82 5.52
N ARG A 184 4.21 7.06 5.71
CA ARG A 184 4.27 7.71 7.03
C ARG A 184 3.38 7.02 8.05
N ASP A 185 2.22 6.52 7.65
CA ASP A 185 1.30 5.79 8.53
C ASP A 185 1.90 4.46 9.01
N ILE A 186 2.58 3.70 8.15
CA ILE A 186 3.11 2.38 8.54
C ILE A 186 4.50 2.46 9.17
N PHE A 187 5.37 3.31 8.62
CA PHE A 187 6.76 3.39 9.04
C PHE A 187 7.00 4.44 10.13
N GLY A 188 6.11 5.43 10.27
CA GLY A 188 6.29 6.57 11.16
C GLY A 188 7.38 7.51 10.67
N ASN A 189 7.96 8.28 11.57
CA ASN A 189 9.14 9.09 11.27
C ASN A 189 10.43 8.30 11.65
N PRO A 190 11.21 7.82 10.67
CA PRO A 190 12.40 7.00 10.95
C PRO A 190 13.56 7.79 11.60
N PHE A 191 13.47 9.13 11.62
CA PHE A 191 14.45 10.02 12.27
C PHE A 191 14.10 10.30 13.74
N ARG A 192 12.90 9.89 14.18
CA ARG A 192 12.44 10.01 15.58
C ARG A 192 12.01 8.65 16.12
N PRO A 193 12.96 7.74 16.44
CA PRO A 193 12.62 6.47 17.06
C PRO A 193 11.89 6.70 18.39
N LEU A 194 10.78 5.99 18.58
CA LEU A 194 9.94 6.15 19.77
C LEU A 194 10.25 5.08 20.81
N THR A 195 10.27 5.51 22.07
CA THR A 195 10.34 4.62 23.23
C THR A 195 8.97 4.54 23.88
N VAL A 196 8.44 3.32 23.98
CA VAL A 196 7.12 3.06 24.56
C VAL A 196 7.20 3.11 26.08
N ASN A 197 6.30 3.89 26.70
CA ASN A 197 6.13 3.88 28.15
C ASN A 197 5.18 2.75 28.56
N SER A 198 5.51 2.02 29.63
CA SER A 198 4.66 0.98 30.21
C SER A 198 3.27 1.49 30.60
N ALA A 199 3.16 2.76 31.00
CA ALA A 199 1.88 3.40 31.30
C ALA A 199 0.92 3.39 30.09
N TRP A 200 1.44 3.40 28.86
CA TRP A 200 0.62 3.37 27.64
C TRP A 200 0.12 1.96 27.29
N LEU A 201 0.60 0.92 27.99
CA LEU A 201 0.25 -0.48 27.76
C LEU A 201 -0.81 -0.98 28.76
N MET A 202 -1.58 -0.06 29.35
CA MET A 202 -2.69 -0.43 30.22
C MET A 202 -3.74 -1.27 29.47
N PRO A 203 -4.43 -2.21 30.16
CA PRO A 203 -5.40 -3.11 29.52
C PRO A 203 -6.48 -2.41 28.69
N THR A 204 -6.92 -1.22 29.12
CA THR A 204 -7.91 -0.40 28.40
C THR A 204 -7.37 0.13 27.08
N VAL A 205 -6.16 0.69 27.08
CA VAL A 205 -5.49 1.20 25.87
C VAL A 205 -5.19 0.06 24.90
N VAL A 206 -4.66 -1.05 25.39
CA VAL A 206 -4.36 -2.23 24.57
C VAL A 206 -5.64 -2.81 23.97
N SER A 207 -6.71 -2.98 24.75
CA SER A 207 -7.99 -3.51 24.25
C SER A 207 -8.60 -2.62 23.17
N LEU A 208 -8.52 -1.29 23.36
CA LEU A 208 -8.99 -0.34 22.35
C LEU A 208 -8.15 -0.42 21.08
N ALA A 209 -6.81 -0.45 21.19
CA ALA A 209 -5.92 -0.60 20.05
C ALA A 209 -6.16 -1.92 19.30
N THR A 210 -6.37 -3.03 20.02
CA THR A 210 -6.72 -4.33 19.44
C THR A 210 -8.03 -4.26 18.67
N ALA A 211 -9.10 -3.70 19.26
CA ALA A 211 -10.39 -3.57 18.58
C ALA A 211 -10.29 -2.71 17.32
N ILE A 212 -9.57 -1.58 17.38
CA ILE A 212 -9.32 -0.73 16.20
C ILE A 212 -8.61 -1.52 15.09
N TYR A 213 -7.58 -2.29 15.46
CA TYR A 213 -6.75 -3.02 14.52
C TYR A 213 -7.48 -4.21 13.86
N ASP A 214 -8.21 -4.98 14.66
CA ASP A 214 -8.93 -6.18 14.21
C ASP A 214 -10.16 -5.83 13.38
N ASP A 215 -10.94 -4.83 13.83
CA ASP A 215 -12.15 -4.38 13.12
C ASP A 215 -11.83 -3.42 11.96
N ARG A 216 -10.55 -2.99 11.81
CA ARG A 216 -10.13 -1.91 10.90
C ARG A 216 -10.90 -0.60 11.11
N ALA A 217 -11.32 -0.35 12.35
CA ALA A 217 -12.10 0.82 12.74
C ALA A 217 -11.18 2.03 13.02
N PHE A 218 -10.37 2.40 12.02
CA PHE A 218 -9.34 3.43 12.17
C PHE A 218 -9.90 4.83 12.42
N ASP A 219 -11.17 5.06 12.10
CA ASP A 219 -11.92 6.26 12.46
C ASP A 219 -12.00 6.48 13.99
N ARG A 220 -11.72 5.45 14.79
CA ARG A 220 -11.67 5.51 16.26
C ARG A 220 -10.28 5.86 16.82
N LEU A 221 -9.26 6.11 15.98
CA LEU A 221 -7.93 6.54 16.44
C LEU A 221 -7.93 7.81 17.31
N PRO A 222 -8.79 8.82 17.08
CA PRO A 222 -8.89 9.95 18.02
C PRO A 222 -9.25 9.52 19.45
N ILE A 223 -10.09 8.49 19.61
CA ILE A 223 -10.44 7.94 20.93
C ILE A 223 -9.22 7.26 21.58
N LEU A 224 -8.38 6.59 20.77
CA LEU A 224 -7.12 6.04 21.26
C LEU A 224 -6.15 7.16 21.70
N ALA A 225 -6.14 8.30 21.01
CA ALA A 225 -5.33 9.45 21.39
C ALA A 225 -5.70 9.94 22.80
N ASP A 226 -6.99 10.07 23.09
CA ASP A 226 -7.50 10.51 24.39
C ASP A 226 -7.14 9.48 25.48
N ALA A 227 -7.30 8.18 25.20
CA ALA A 227 -6.90 7.12 26.13
C ALA A 227 -5.39 7.11 26.41
N LEU A 228 -4.56 7.40 25.41
CA LEU A 228 -3.11 7.54 25.57
C LEU A 228 -2.75 8.77 26.41
N GLU A 229 -3.43 9.90 26.18
CA GLU A 229 -3.24 11.15 26.92
C GLU A 229 -3.62 10.97 28.40
N ASP A 230 -4.74 10.30 28.68
CA ASP A 230 -5.17 9.90 30.04
C ASP A 230 -4.15 8.96 30.71
N ALA A 231 -3.50 8.10 29.93
CA ALA A 231 -2.41 7.24 30.38
C ALA A 231 -1.06 7.97 30.52
N GLY A 232 -1.03 9.30 30.36
CA GLY A 232 0.14 10.15 30.54
C GLY A 232 1.04 10.29 29.30
N CYS A 233 0.55 9.98 28.10
CA CYS A 233 1.26 10.27 26.86
C CYS A 233 1.26 11.77 26.59
N THR A 234 2.45 12.38 26.54
CA THR A 234 2.63 13.81 26.19
C THR A 234 3.33 13.98 24.84
N ASN A 235 3.52 12.89 24.08
CA ASN A 235 4.24 12.94 22.81
C ASN A 235 3.31 13.48 21.72
N ALA A 236 3.60 14.69 21.25
CA ALA A 236 2.80 15.36 20.24
C ALA A 236 2.74 14.59 18.91
N ASP A 237 3.80 13.88 18.50
CA ASP A 237 3.81 13.12 17.25
C ASP A 237 2.82 11.94 17.30
N ILE A 238 2.73 11.25 18.44
CA ILE A 238 1.76 10.15 18.67
C ILE A 238 0.33 10.70 18.65
N LEU A 239 0.07 11.72 19.46
CA LEU A 239 -1.28 12.26 19.63
C LEU A 239 -1.78 12.94 18.35
N ASN A 240 -0.94 13.72 17.68
CA ASN A 240 -1.29 14.35 16.42
C ASN A 240 -1.52 13.32 15.32
N HIS A 241 -0.71 12.27 15.23
CA HIS A 241 -0.94 11.22 14.24
C HIS A 241 -2.32 10.57 14.41
N CYS A 242 -2.73 10.25 15.64
CA CYS A 242 -4.03 9.65 15.91
C CYS A 242 -5.22 10.60 15.65
N ARG A 243 -5.00 11.92 15.81
CA ARG A 243 -6.02 12.96 15.65
C ARG A 243 -6.07 13.51 14.22
N GLN A 244 -5.03 13.30 13.43
CA GLN A 244 -4.94 13.79 12.07
C GLN A 244 -5.98 13.10 11.18
N PRO A 245 -6.76 13.86 10.39
CA PRO A 245 -7.62 13.26 9.39
C PRO A 245 -6.77 12.60 8.31
N GLY A 246 -7.02 11.32 8.03
CA GLY A 246 -6.28 10.56 7.03
C GLY A 246 -6.72 9.10 6.99
N ASP A 247 -6.40 8.43 5.87
CA ASP A 247 -6.64 7.01 5.71
C ASP A 247 -5.54 6.23 6.42
N HIS A 248 -5.77 5.89 7.69
CA HIS A 248 -4.92 4.94 8.39
C HIS A 248 -5.19 3.52 7.88
N VAL A 249 -4.15 2.68 7.92
CA VAL A 249 -4.22 1.31 7.42
C VAL A 249 -3.70 0.31 8.44
N ARG A 250 -3.91 -0.97 8.12
CA ARG A 250 -3.29 -2.06 8.86
C ARG A 250 -1.77 -1.89 8.79
N GLY A 251 -1.14 -1.82 9.95
CA GLY A 251 0.29 -1.50 10.08
C GLY A 251 0.57 -0.08 10.58
N CYS A 252 -0.47 0.75 10.83
CA CYS A 252 -0.35 2.04 11.52
C CYS A 252 0.65 1.95 12.68
N TRP A 253 1.63 2.84 12.68
CA TRP A 253 2.80 2.73 13.54
C TRP A 253 2.44 2.92 15.01
N VAL A 254 1.41 3.72 15.35
CA VAL A 254 0.93 3.88 16.73
C VAL A 254 0.28 2.60 17.24
N LEU A 255 -0.58 1.96 16.43
CA LEU A 255 -1.20 0.68 16.81
C LEU A 255 -0.14 -0.41 16.97
N THR A 256 0.78 -0.50 16.00
CA THR A 256 1.91 -1.44 16.04
C THR A 256 2.75 -1.26 17.30
N MET A 257 3.05 -0.01 17.68
CA MET A 257 3.82 0.31 18.88
C MET A 257 3.17 -0.23 20.17
N ILE A 258 1.84 -0.18 20.26
CA ILE A 258 1.08 -0.66 21.43
C ILE A 258 0.97 -2.19 21.40
N LEU A 259 0.71 -2.79 20.23
CA LEU A 259 0.36 -4.21 20.08
C LEU A 259 1.57 -5.15 19.97
N ASP A 260 2.75 -4.65 19.58
CA ASP A 260 3.98 -5.45 19.48
C ASP A 260 4.64 -5.71 20.84
N LYS A 261 4.13 -5.11 21.92
CA LYS A 261 4.61 -5.35 23.29
C LYS A 261 3.65 -6.30 24.03
N PRO A 262 4.17 -7.22 24.87
CA PRO A 262 3.30 -8.01 25.74
C PRO A 262 2.53 -7.04 26.64
N ALA A 263 1.22 -7.19 26.70
CA ALA A 263 0.38 -6.44 27.65
C ALA A 263 0.89 -6.68 29.08
N LEU A 264 0.91 -5.63 29.89
CA LEU A 264 1.24 -5.79 31.31
C LEU A 264 0.14 -6.64 31.98
N PRO A 265 0.51 -7.54 32.90
CA PRO A 265 -0.44 -8.40 33.61
C PRO A 265 -1.42 -7.60 34.48
#